data_AF-A0A316JP36-F1
#
_entry.id   AF-A0A316JP36-F1
#
_cell.length_a   1.000
_cell.length_b   1.000
_cell.length_c   1.000
_cell.angle_alpha   90.00
_cell.angle_beta   90.00
_cell.angle_gamma   90.00
#
_symmetry.space_group_name_H-M   'P 1'
#
loop_
_entity.id
_entity.type
_entity.pdbx_description
1 polymer ?
#
loop_
_entity_poly.entity_id
_entity_poly.type
_entity_poly.pdbx_seq_one_letter_code
_entity_poly.pdbx_strand_id
1 'polypeptide(L)'
;MTPELAADVLEALLLLHEELSADPEAPWYVGMPDQTQVLHDELWLLAGANPGIKSAALVELWYGKGRSKLLPVECTGELVSSRHQLV
;
A
#
# COMPACT_ATOMS: atom_id res chain seq x y z
N MET A 1 -12.67 -16.32 -1.25
CA MET A 1 -11.36 -15.79 -1.68
C MET A 1 -10.75 -16.74 -2.68
N THR A 2 -10.23 -16.23 -3.78
CA THR A 2 -9.60 -17.05 -4.82
C THR A 2 -8.08 -16.94 -4.72
N PRO A 3 -7.31 -17.97 -5.11
CA PRO A 3 -5.84 -17.95 -5.09
C PRO A 3 -5.25 -16.79 -5.90
N GLU A 4 -5.92 -16.38 -6.97
CA GLU A 4 -5.49 -15.30 -7.86
C GLU A 4 -5.53 -13.96 -7.13
N LEU A 5 -6.55 -13.73 -6.30
CA LEU A 5 -6.65 -12.52 -5.49
C LEU A 5 -5.51 -12.44 -4.46
N ALA A 6 -5.15 -13.56 -3.85
CA ALA A 6 -4.05 -13.61 -2.90
C ALA A 6 -2.70 -13.32 -3.58
N ALA A 7 -2.51 -13.82 -4.81
CA ALA A 7 -1.34 -13.51 -5.62
C ALA A 7 -1.28 -12.02 -6.00
N ASP A 8 -2.41 -11.45 -6.45
CA ASP A 8 -2.51 -10.02 -6.79
C ASP A 8 -2.21 -9.12 -5.56
N VAL A 9 -2.63 -9.51 -4.35
CA VAL A 9 -2.32 -8.78 -3.10
C VAL A 9 -0.85 -8.89 -2.72
N LEU A 10 -0.26 -10.09 -2.80
CA LEU A 10 1.16 -10.28 -2.48
C LEU A 10 2.06 -9.54 -3.46
N GLU A 11 1.73 -9.53 -4.75
CA GLU A 11 2.45 -8.76 -5.76
C GLU A 11 2.34 -7.25 -5.49
N ALA A 12 1.14 -6.75 -5.17
CA ALA A 12 0.97 -5.34 -4.78
C ALA A 12 1.77 -4.97 -3.53
N LEU A 13 1.86 -5.88 -2.55
CA LEU A 13 2.67 -5.68 -1.35
C LEU A 13 4.15 -5.54 -1.68
N LEU A 14 4.67 -6.37 -2.59
CA LEU A 14 6.06 -6.29 -3.04
C LEU A 14 6.33 -4.99 -3.79
N LEU A 15 5.42 -4.57 -4.68
CA LEU A 15 5.51 -3.30 -5.40
C LEU A 15 5.55 -2.11 -4.44
N LEU A 16 4.65 -2.07 -3.45
CA LEU A 16 4.67 -1.03 -2.41
C LEU A 16 5.98 -1.02 -1.62
N HIS A 17 6.53 -2.19 -1.27
CA HIS A 17 7.81 -2.23 -0.56
C HIS A 17 8.95 -1.69 -1.44
N GLU A 18 8.98 -2.03 -2.73
CA GLU A 18 9.98 -1.52 -3.66
C GLU A 18 9.89 0.00 -3.80
N GLU A 19 8.68 0.53 -4.01
CA GLU A 19 8.45 1.97 -4.15
C GLU A 19 8.79 2.74 -2.88
N LEU A 20 8.27 2.30 -1.73
CA LEU A 20 8.50 2.97 -0.45
C LEU A 20 9.97 2.86 0.00
N SER A 21 10.68 1.80 -0.36
CA SER A 21 12.12 1.68 -0.07
C SER A 21 12.97 2.63 -0.93
N ALA A 22 12.47 2.99 -2.11
CA ALA A 22 13.13 3.93 -3.02
C ALA A 22 12.71 5.39 -2.79
N ASP A 23 11.65 5.63 -2.03
CA ASP A 23 11.13 6.97 -1.75
C ASP A 23 11.86 7.61 -0.56
N PRO A 24 12.63 8.70 -0.77
CA PRO A 24 13.33 9.38 0.33
C PRO A 24 12.37 10.08 1.30
N GLU A 25 11.11 10.27 0.92
CA GLU A 25 10.05 10.84 1.75
C GLU A 25 9.26 9.75 2.50
N ALA A 26 9.53 8.47 2.22
CA ALA A 26 8.93 7.38 2.96
C ALA A 26 9.34 7.44 4.45
N PRO A 27 8.39 7.18 5.36
CA PRO A 27 8.70 7.14 6.78
C PRO A 27 9.79 6.11 7.11
N TRP A 28 10.63 6.43 8.10
CA TRP A 28 11.76 5.61 8.55
C TRP A 28 11.40 4.17 8.98
N TYR A 29 10.12 3.89 9.24
CA TYR A 29 9.61 2.59 9.67
C TYR A 29 9.13 1.68 8.52
N VAL A 30 9.27 2.10 7.26
CA VAL A 30 9.00 1.25 6.09
C VAL A 30 9.94 0.04 6.10
N GLY A 31 9.38 -1.15 5.90
CA GLY A 31 10.12 -2.43 5.93
C GLY A 31 10.22 -3.09 7.31
N MET A 32 9.61 -2.50 8.35
CA MET A 32 9.42 -3.18 9.63
C MET A 32 8.31 -4.24 9.53
N PRO A 33 8.44 -5.40 10.22
CA PRO A 33 7.45 -6.48 10.15
C PRO A 33 6.01 -6.04 10.43
N ASP A 34 5.83 -5.14 11.41
CA ASP A 34 4.51 -4.60 11.77
C ASP A 34 3.89 -3.78 10.63
N GLN A 35 4.71 -3.07 9.85
CA GLN A 35 4.27 -2.27 8.71
C GLN A 35 3.93 -3.15 7.50
N THR A 36 4.70 -4.21 7.24
CA THR A 36 4.39 -5.18 6.19
C THR A 36 3.02 -5.84 6.42
N GLN A 37 2.69 -6.20 7.66
CA GLN A 37 1.38 -6.77 8.00
C GLN A 37 0.25 -5.76 7.82
N VAL A 38 0.43 -4.51 8.25
CA VAL A 38 -0.56 -3.44 8.06
C VAL A 38 -0.82 -3.19 6.57
N LEU A 39 0.23 -3.08 5.76
CA LEU A 39 0.09 -2.91 4.31
C LEU A 39 -0.61 -4.10 3.66
N HIS A 40 -0.25 -5.32 4.04
CA HIS A 40 -0.91 -6.52 3.56
C HIS A 40 -2.41 -6.48 3.85
N ASP A 41 -2.80 -6.16 5.09
CA ASP A 41 -4.21 -6.15 5.50
C ASP A 41 -5.01 -5.04 4.80
N GLU A 42 -4.40 -3.87 4.57
CA GLU A 42 -5.02 -2.79 3.82
C GLU A 42 -5.22 -3.17 2.35
N LEU A 43 -4.21 -3.72 1.69
CA LEU A 43 -4.32 -4.24 0.33
C LEU A 43 -5.38 -5.35 0.24
N TRP A 44 -5.45 -6.22 1.24
CA TRP A 44 -6.43 -7.29 1.31
C TRP A 44 -7.86 -6.75 1.37
N LEU A 45 -8.11 -5.74 2.20
CA LEU A 45 -9.42 -5.09 2.29
C LEU A 45 -9.78 -4.37 0.98
N LEU A 46 -8.83 -3.69 0.36
CA LEU A 46 -9.03 -3.00 -0.93
C LEU A 46 -9.33 -4.00 -2.05
N ALA A 47 -8.61 -5.12 -2.11
CA ALA A 47 -8.83 -6.18 -3.09
C ALA A 47 -10.20 -6.84 -2.91
N GLY A 48 -10.61 -7.09 -1.65
CA GLY A 48 -11.94 -7.61 -1.34
C GLY A 48 -13.08 -6.66 -1.72
N ALA A 49 -12.85 -5.36 -1.67
CA ALA A 49 -13.81 -4.34 -2.08
C ALA A 49 -13.87 -4.08 -3.60
N ASN A 50 -12.88 -4.57 -4.36
CA ASN A 50 -12.75 -4.31 -5.81
C ASN A 50 -12.50 -5.63 -6.57
N PRO A 51 -13.55 -6.41 -6.86
CA PRO A 51 -13.43 -7.68 -7.56
C PRO A 51 -12.74 -7.53 -8.93
N GLY A 52 -11.70 -8.33 -9.17
CA GLY A 52 -10.95 -8.32 -10.43
C GLY A 52 -9.86 -7.24 -10.52
N ILE A 53 -9.64 -6.46 -9.46
CA ILE A 53 -8.50 -5.55 -9.39
C ILE A 53 -7.19 -6.32 -9.46
N LYS A 54 -6.19 -5.73 -10.11
CA LYS A 54 -4.84 -6.29 -10.29
C LYS A 54 -3.83 -5.55 -9.45
N SER A 55 -2.71 -6.20 -9.18
CA SER A 55 -1.64 -5.72 -8.30
C SER A 55 -1.27 -4.25 -8.51
N ALA A 56 -0.92 -3.83 -9.72
CA ALA A 56 -0.58 -2.43 -10.01
C ALA A 56 -1.75 -1.46 -9.75
N ALA A 57 -2.97 -1.81 -10.14
CA ALA A 57 -4.15 -0.98 -9.88
C ALA A 57 -4.51 -0.93 -8.39
N LEU A 58 -4.16 -1.97 -7.63
CA LEU A 58 -4.35 -2.04 -6.19
C LEU A 58 -3.37 -1.12 -5.45
N VAL A 59 -2.13 -0.98 -5.94
CA VAL A 59 -1.13 -0.01 -5.46
C VAL A 59 -1.63 1.42 -5.67
N GLU A 60 -2.06 1.76 -6.89
CA GLU A 60 -2.63 3.08 -7.20
C GLU A 60 -3.86 3.38 -6.34
N LEU A 61 -4.73 2.39 -6.14
CA LEU A 61 -5.90 2.53 -5.30
C LEU A 61 -5.51 2.74 -3.83
N TRP A 62 -4.46 2.09 -3.34
CA TRP A 62 -3.95 2.29 -1.98
C TRP A 62 -3.45 3.73 -1.78
N TYR A 63 -2.65 4.27 -2.71
CA TYR A 63 -2.25 5.68 -2.68
C TYR A 63 -3.45 6.63 -2.78
N GLY A 64 -4.37 6.39 -3.73
CA GLY A 64 -5.54 7.23 -3.96
C GLY A 64 -6.57 7.19 -2.82
N LYS A 65 -6.60 6.12 -2.02
CA LYS A 65 -7.48 6.02 -0.84
C LYS A 65 -6.97 6.79 0.36
N GLY A 66 -5.76 7.35 0.29
CA GLY A 66 -5.22 8.36 1.18
C GLY A 66 -5.47 8.04 2.65
N ARG A 67 -4.43 7.51 3.32
CA ARG A 67 -4.30 7.24 4.77
C ARG A 67 -4.34 5.75 5.09
N SER A 68 -3.16 5.18 5.26
CA SER A 68 -3.03 4.17 6.31
C SER A 68 -3.29 4.88 7.64
N LYS A 69 -4.52 4.76 8.16
CA LYS A 69 -4.90 5.22 9.50
C LYS A 69 -4.15 4.46 10.61
N LEU A 70 -3.41 3.41 10.24
CA LEU A 70 -2.69 2.51 11.12
C LEU A 70 -1.19 2.84 11.19
N LEU A 71 -0.70 3.78 10.38
CA LEU A 71 0.62 4.35 10.57
C LEU A 71 0.57 5.35 11.75
N PRO A 72 1.45 5.22 12.76
CA PRO A 72 1.33 5.96 14.01
C PRO A 72 1.30 7.48 13.78
N VAL A 73 0.29 8.10 14.38
CA VAL A 73 -0.24 9.45 14.19
C VAL A 73 0.74 10.58 14.59
N GLU A 74 1.98 10.27 15.02
CA GLU A 74 3.04 11.29 15.15
C GLU A 74 3.85 11.51 13.86
N CYS A 75 3.64 10.67 12.85
CA CYS A 75 4.15 10.85 11.49
C CYS A 75 3.04 11.42 10.58
N THR A 76 2.53 12.61 10.91
CA THR A 76 1.64 13.40 10.02
C THR A 76 2.41 14.04 8.85
N GLY A 77 3.43 13.36 8.35
CA GLY A 77 3.87 13.54 6.97
C GLY A 77 2.86 12.76 6.16
N GLU A 78 1.95 13.47 5.52
CA GLU A 78 1.10 12.92 4.48
C GLU A 78 2.02 12.07 3.57
N LEU A 79 1.75 10.75 3.44
CA LEU A 79 2.51 9.86 2.56
C LEU A 79 2.12 10.22 1.12
N VAL A 80 2.55 11.40 0.68
CA VAL A 80 2.31 11.94 -0.64
C VAL A 80 3.51 11.56 -1.47
N SER A 81 3.41 10.44 -2.19
CA SER A 81 4.35 10.26 -3.29
C SER A 81 3.94 11.22 -4.41
N SER A 82 4.81 12.16 -4.76
CA SER A 82 4.62 13.05 -5.92
C SER A 82 4.41 12.28 -7.25
N ARG A 83 4.76 10.99 -7.29
CA ARG A 83 4.54 10.08 -8.42
C ARG A 83 3.08 9.64 -8.59
N HIS A 84 2.32 9.62 -7.50
CA HIS A 84 0.93 9.15 -7.46
C HIS A 84 -0.06 10.30 -7.15
N GLN A 85 0.37 11.56 -7.27
CA GLN A 85 -0.55 12.68 -7.18
C GLN A 85 -1.57 12.60 -8.32
N LEU A 86 -2.83 12.38 -7.94
CA LEU A 86 -3.99 12.56 -8.80
C LEU A 86 -3.98 14.01 -9.32
N VAL A 87 -3.73 14.17 -10.63
CA VAL A 87 -4.09 15.37 -11.38
C VAL A 87 -5.60 15.39 -11.57
#